data_AF-A0A7W7PGY8-F1
#
_entry.id   AF-A0A7W7PGY8-F1
#
_cell.length_a   1.000
_cell.length_b   1.000
_cell.length_c   1.000
_cell.angle_alpha   90.00
_cell.angle_beta   90.00
_cell.angle_gamma   90.00
#
_symmetry.space_group_name_H-M   'P 1'
#
loop_
_entity.id
_entity.type
_entity.pdbx_description
1 polymer ?
#
loop_
_entity_poly.entity_id
_entity_poly.type
_entity_poly.pdbx_seq_one_letter_code
_entity_poly.pdbx_strand_id
1 'polypeptide(L)'
;MRIQPRQHMLEIWRAVARQSFTQGVWRPGDTEGESSSVEDAERLLCLMYPATELPAFRLDAPDETAADVLAALQRVGNNIDIPQKLIGAITDFTRTHTDEASVPSFAGGRYFSAVDPTAELTPEQRALGVVDSYSMSITLSLATLGFLKVLTRKVHRKDVQEMAEKLEAATRTRLSAAMVSLLRSFTVNLFDADSPQGRAVCALVNQDGLSNRLVVHQLQQRLKPLRASIREYITLGLNVVGDLDNDNLLLECGWSWGLVQDAPPVDTTEPVGAQPKGLAHQVPYLYFTVVALDGIADLFSERTLTLGLLNDEQQRLAEALRLRWEITQQYWSMVARFGEERWPLEDIPWRATARVQESEYFSLSVAAILVQDLVRRRATDDDLTRTVAVMEELAVRAKITRRMTDGDPAIALHHPGVRLPLLGSESIGPPMQWTMTDFSAQLLKRTIQLCALSRNIESHDRLLRLAEQILDHLWKRRIPSGPGANLWDNIRAVYPQSSQAGTPLSWSMTERTVECMVAAAGLYEQPPIRSRTLNDIATALLSEASHLFGKEMMEPAPALEESVRNDLGDQLTVAEGKLRRARQIVDDRPGTACTLALQVLGQLDEIALGRRAASRGV
;
A
#
# COMPACT_ATOMS: atom_id res chain seq x y z
N MET A 1 -2.48 20.12 0.54
CA MET A 1 -2.75 20.03 -0.92
C MET A 1 -3.81 18.95 -1.16
N ARG A 2 -4.68 19.07 -2.18
CA ARG A 2 -5.65 18.01 -2.54
C ARG A 2 -4.94 16.79 -3.14
N ILE A 3 -5.45 15.59 -2.90
CA ILE A 3 -4.92 14.38 -3.53
C ILE A 3 -5.45 14.30 -4.97
N GLN A 4 -4.57 14.32 -5.96
CA GLN A 4 -4.91 14.25 -7.38
C GLN A 4 -4.14 13.11 -8.05
N PRO A 5 -4.53 11.83 -7.85
CA PRO A 5 -3.72 10.68 -8.22
C PRO A 5 -3.27 10.71 -9.68
N ARG A 6 -4.19 11.02 -10.61
CA ARG A 6 -3.85 11.07 -12.04
C ARG A 6 -2.79 12.12 -12.34
N GLN A 7 -2.99 13.36 -11.89
CA GLN A 7 -2.07 14.45 -12.17
C GLN A 7 -0.70 14.22 -11.51
N HIS A 8 -0.71 13.86 -10.23
CA HIS A 8 0.50 13.62 -9.45
C HIS A 8 1.32 12.46 -10.01
N MET A 9 0.68 11.35 -10.43
CA MET A 9 1.36 10.24 -11.07
C MET A 9 2.01 10.63 -12.41
N LEU A 10 1.31 11.42 -13.24
CA LEU A 10 1.88 11.92 -14.51
C LEU A 10 3.11 12.82 -14.27
N GLU A 11 3.11 13.63 -13.20
CA GLU A 11 4.28 14.42 -12.81
C GLU A 11 5.46 13.53 -12.38
N ILE A 12 5.19 12.50 -11.58
CA ILE A 12 6.20 11.52 -11.15
C ILE A 12 6.77 10.78 -12.37
N TRP A 13 5.92 10.27 -13.26
CA TRP A 13 6.34 9.54 -14.46
C TRP A 13 7.21 10.38 -15.40
N ARG A 14 6.92 11.68 -15.55
CA ARG A 14 7.80 12.60 -16.30
C ARG A 14 9.20 12.68 -15.68
N ALA A 15 9.25 12.71 -14.35
CA ALA A 15 10.50 12.83 -13.62
C ALA A 15 11.30 11.50 -13.64
N VAL A 16 10.63 10.38 -13.44
CA VAL A 16 11.20 9.03 -13.58
C VAL A 16 11.71 8.82 -15.01
N ALA A 17 10.91 9.11 -16.04
CA ALA A 17 11.33 8.99 -17.44
C ALA A 17 12.56 9.84 -17.77
N ARG A 18 12.68 11.03 -17.17
CA ARG A 18 13.85 11.89 -17.36
C ARG A 18 15.11 11.34 -16.68
N GLN A 19 14.97 10.79 -15.49
CA GLN A 19 16.11 10.30 -14.69
C GLN A 19 16.56 8.91 -15.15
N SER A 20 15.61 8.03 -15.44
CA SER A 20 15.85 6.60 -15.69
C SER A 20 16.13 6.28 -17.16
N PHE A 21 15.77 7.16 -18.10
CA PHE A 21 15.96 6.93 -19.53
C PHE A 21 16.76 8.05 -20.17
N THR A 22 17.70 7.67 -21.04
CA THR A 22 18.39 8.61 -21.93
C THR A 22 18.28 8.14 -23.35
N GLN A 23 17.71 9.01 -24.19
CA GLN A 23 17.37 8.67 -25.57
C GLN A 23 16.56 7.36 -25.66
N GLY A 24 15.67 7.13 -24.68
CA GLY A 24 14.86 5.92 -24.60
C GLY A 24 15.58 4.65 -24.12
N VAL A 25 16.86 4.72 -23.75
CA VAL A 25 17.62 3.60 -23.20
C VAL A 25 17.62 3.68 -21.68
N TRP A 26 17.36 2.54 -21.03
CA TRP A 26 17.43 2.40 -19.58
C TRP A 26 18.86 2.64 -19.10
N ARG A 27 19.03 3.56 -18.15
CA ARG A 27 20.32 3.77 -17.49
C ARG A 27 20.47 2.84 -16.30
N PRO A 28 21.56 2.08 -16.14
CA PRO A 28 21.90 1.51 -14.84
C PRO A 28 22.00 2.63 -13.77
N GLY A 29 21.85 2.29 -12.49
CA GLY A 29 22.05 3.27 -11.40
C GLY A 29 23.43 3.95 -11.48
N ASP A 30 23.51 5.21 -11.05
CA ASP A 30 24.68 6.09 -11.23
C ASP A 30 25.92 5.69 -10.37
N THR A 31 25.89 4.55 -9.67
CA THR A 31 26.93 4.15 -8.71
C THR A 31 27.54 2.80 -9.10
N GLU A 32 28.67 2.84 -9.81
CA GLU A 32 29.46 1.65 -10.13
C GLU A 32 29.89 0.93 -8.84
N GLY A 33 29.57 -0.37 -8.70
CA GLY A 33 30.08 -1.23 -7.61
C GLY A 33 29.16 -1.48 -6.41
N GLU A 34 27.99 -0.83 -6.33
CA GLU A 34 27.05 -0.96 -5.19
C GLU A 34 25.62 -1.34 -5.62
N SER A 35 25.49 -2.14 -6.70
CA SER A 35 24.18 -2.51 -7.25
C SER A 35 23.29 -3.15 -6.18
N SER A 36 22.14 -2.53 -5.94
CA SER A 36 21.13 -2.96 -4.99
C SER A 36 19.92 -3.46 -5.74
N SER A 37 19.53 -4.70 -5.49
CA SER A 37 18.32 -5.29 -6.07
C SER A 37 17.06 -4.54 -5.60
N VAL A 38 17.12 -3.96 -4.41
CA VAL A 38 16.07 -3.11 -3.83
C VAL A 38 15.92 -1.83 -4.66
N GLU A 39 16.98 -1.03 -4.81
CA GLU A 39 16.92 0.26 -5.50
C GLU A 39 16.44 0.13 -6.95
N ASP A 40 16.98 -0.84 -7.69
CA ASP A 40 16.61 -1.04 -9.09
C ASP A 40 15.14 -1.49 -9.21
N ALA A 41 14.65 -2.31 -8.27
CA ALA A 41 13.25 -2.69 -8.21
C ALA A 41 12.34 -1.49 -7.86
N GLU A 42 12.74 -0.63 -6.91
CA GLU A 42 11.98 0.57 -6.51
C GLU A 42 11.74 1.47 -7.73
N ARG A 43 12.80 1.67 -8.50
CA ARG A 43 12.79 2.47 -9.71
C ARG A 43 11.91 1.88 -10.81
N LEU A 44 11.95 0.56 -11.02
CA LEU A 44 11.08 -0.11 -12.00
C LEU A 44 9.61 -0.08 -11.55
N LEU A 45 9.33 -0.28 -10.27
CA LEU A 45 7.99 -0.26 -9.70
C LEU A 45 7.31 1.11 -9.82
N CYS A 46 8.08 2.20 -9.83
CA CYS A 46 7.55 3.53 -10.12
C CYS A 46 6.77 3.61 -11.45
N LEU A 47 7.10 2.75 -12.43
CA LEU A 47 6.40 2.63 -13.71
C LEU A 47 5.50 1.39 -13.75
N MET A 48 6.03 0.23 -13.35
CA MET A 48 5.35 -1.05 -13.53
C MET A 48 4.14 -1.20 -12.62
N TYR A 49 4.18 -0.70 -11.38
CA TYR A 49 3.07 -0.85 -10.45
C TYR A 49 1.83 -0.07 -10.92
N PRO A 50 1.87 1.24 -11.22
CA PRO A 50 0.68 1.94 -11.72
C PRO A 50 0.24 1.48 -13.10
N ALA A 51 1.18 1.11 -13.98
CA ALA A 51 0.85 0.62 -15.32
C ALA A 51 0.07 -0.70 -15.32
N THR A 52 0.09 -1.43 -14.21
CA THR A 52 -0.55 -2.74 -14.09
C THR A 52 -1.73 -2.76 -13.14
N GLU A 53 -1.72 -1.91 -12.10
CA GLU A 53 -2.82 -1.78 -11.15
C GLU A 53 -3.89 -0.77 -11.59
N LEU A 54 -3.53 0.25 -12.38
CA LEU A 54 -4.48 1.30 -12.80
C LEU A 54 -4.75 1.22 -14.31
N PRO A 55 -5.97 0.84 -14.74
CA PRO A 55 -6.32 0.78 -16.17
C PRO A 55 -6.06 2.08 -16.92
N ALA A 56 -6.24 3.22 -16.25
CA ALA A 56 -6.05 4.55 -16.83
C ALA A 56 -4.57 4.94 -17.07
N PHE A 57 -3.63 4.10 -16.62
CA PHE A 57 -2.18 4.24 -16.77
C PHE A 57 -1.55 3.07 -17.54
N ARG A 58 -2.37 2.19 -18.12
CA ARG A 58 -1.88 0.99 -18.79
C ARG A 58 -0.85 1.27 -19.88
N LEU A 59 0.18 0.43 -19.95
CA LEU A 59 1.26 0.50 -20.94
C LEU A 59 1.40 -0.81 -21.75
N ASP A 60 0.57 -1.81 -21.45
CA ASP A 60 0.58 -3.16 -22.04
C ASP A 60 -0.28 -3.29 -23.30
N ALA A 61 -1.10 -2.27 -23.62
CA ALA A 61 -1.95 -2.22 -24.80
C ALA A 61 -1.66 -0.93 -25.59
N PRO A 62 -0.72 -0.95 -26.56
CA PRO A 62 -0.26 0.25 -27.29
C PRO A 62 -1.37 1.12 -27.90
N ASP A 63 -2.47 0.52 -28.34
CA ASP A 63 -3.60 1.21 -28.97
C ASP A 63 -4.56 1.85 -27.96
N GLU A 64 -4.45 1.49 -26.68
CA GLU A 64 -5.34 1.94 -25.60
C GLU A 64 -4.64 2.91 -24.63
N THR A 65 -3.34 3.19 -24.83
CA THR A 65 -2.57 4.09 -23.98
C THR A 65 -3.05 5.54 -24.11
N ALA A 66 -3.41 6.16 -22.99
CA ALA A 66 -3.92 7.54 -22.97
C ALA A 66 -2.88 8.57 -23.45
N ALA A 67 -3.35 9.64 -24.12
CA ALA A 67 -2.48 10.64 -24.72
C ALA A 67 -1.63 11.43 -23.70
N ASP A 68 -2.17 11.73 -22.53
CA ASP A 68 -1.46 12.39 -21.44
C ASP A 68 -0.39 11.49 -20.80
N VAL A 69 -0.63 10.19 -20.74
CA VAL A 69 0.36 9.17 -20.34
C VAL A 69 1.51 9.12 -21.35
N LEU A 70 1.22 9.10 -22.65
CA LEU A 70 2.25 9.17 -23.70
C LEU A 70 3.07 10.45 -23.61
N ALA A 71 2.42 11.60 -23.36
CA ALA A 71 3.10 12.86 -23.16
C ALA A 71 4.01 12.85 -21.92
N ALA A 72 3.59 12.16 -20.84
CA ALA A 72 4.42 12.00 -19.65
C ALA A 72 5.67 11.14 -19.92
N LEU A 73 5.54 10.10 -20.74
CA LEU A 73 6.60 9.14 -21.07
C LEU A 73 7.30 9.40 -22.41
N GLN A 74 7.15 10.59 -23.01
CA GLN A 74 7.74 10.93 -24.31
C GLN A 74 9.27 10.72 -24.39
N ARG A 75 9.99 10.81 -23.26
CA ARG A 75 11.43 10.55 -23.18
C ARG A 75 11.79 9.06 -23.24
N VAL A 76 10.84 8.20 -22.90
CA VAL A 76 10.93 6.76 -23.06
C VAL A 76 10.70 6.44 -24.54
N GLY A 77 9.58 6.84 -25.13
CA GLY A 77 9.31 6.64 -26.54
C GLY A 77 7.83 6.87 -26.91
N ASN A 78 7.42 6.35 -28.07
CA ASN A 78 6.01 6.33 -28.48
C ASN A 78 5.25 5.13 -27.87
N ASN A 79 3.96 5.00 -28.20
CA ASN A 79 3.09 3.92 -27.69
C ASN A 79 3.57 2.50 -28.04
N ILE A 80 4.34 2.32 -29.11
CA ILE A 80 4.91 1.04 -29.54
C ILE A 80 6.27 0.79 -28.87
N ASP A 81 7.09 1.83 -28.70
CA ASP A 81 8.43 1.74 -28.12
C ASP A 81 8.40 1.52 -26.61
N ILE A 82 7.47 2.16 -25.90
CA ILE A 82 7.39 2.13 -24.44
C ILE A 82 7.33 0.69 -23.91
N PRO A 83 6.41 -0.20 -24.36
CA PRO A 83 6.37 -1.58 -23.90
C PRO A 83 7.69 -2.34 -24.12
N GLN A 84 8.33 -2.16 -25.28
CA GLN A 84 9.58 -2.84 -25.62
C GLN A 84 10.74 -2.36 -24.74
N LYS A 85 10.79 -1.05 -24.46
CA LYS A 85 11.81 -0.45 -23.59
C LYS A 85 11.64 -0.88 -22.14
N LEU A 86 10.41 -1.08 -21.68
CA LEU A 86 10.12 -1.65 -20.37
C LEU A 86 10.56 -3.13 -20.29
N ILE A 87 10.26 -3.94 -21.30
CA ILE A 87 10.77 -5.32 -21.40
C ILE A 87 12.30 -5.33 -21.33
N GLY A 88 12.97 -4.45 -22.09
CA GLY A 88 14.42 -4.31 -22.07
C GLY A 88 14.96 -3.95 -20.68
N ALA A 89 14.36 -2.94 -20.02
CA ALA A 89 14.78 -2.51 -18.68
C ALA A 89 14.63 -3.62 -17.63
N ILE A 90 13.54 -4.38 -17.65
CA ILE A 90 13.32 -5.49 -16.70
C ILE A 90 14.22 -6.69 -17.04
N THR A 91 14.51 -6.91 -18.33
CA THR A 91 15.49 -7.92 -18.76
C THR A 91 16.89 -7.58 -18.25
N ASP A 92 17.30 -6.31 -18.36
CA ASP A 92 18.57 -5.83 -17.82
C ASP A 92 18.62 -5.97 -16.29
N PHE A 93 17.54 -5.61 -15.57
CA PHE A 93 17.43 -5.85 -14.14
C PHE A 93 17.59 -7.33 -13.78
N THR A 94 16.87 -8.20 -14.47
CA THR A 94 16.89 -9.65 -14.19
C THR A 94 18.30 -10.22 -14.43
N ARG A 95 18.97 -9.79 -15.50
CA ARG A 95 20.35 -10.18 -15.79
C ARG A 95 21.33 -9.67 -14.74
N THR A 96 21.21 -8.41 -14.31
CA THR A 96 22.09 -7.82 -13.30
C THR A 96 21.95 -8.49 -11.94
N HIS A 97 20.72 -8.88 -11.58
CA HIS A 97 20.39 -9.48 -10.28
C HIS A 97 20.18 -11.00 -10.38
N THR A 98 21.02 -11.66 -11.17
CA THR A 98 21.13 -13.11 -11.27
C THR A 98 22.61 -13.48 -11.23
N ASP A 99 22.97 -14.47 -10.40
CA ASP A 99 24.36 -14.90 -10.27
C ASP A 99 24.82 -15.80 -11.43
N GLU A 100 26.11 -16.19 -11.41
CA GLU A 100 26.70 -17.06 -12.42
C GLU A 100 26.03 -18.45 -12.51
N ALA A 101 25.41 -18.90 -11.42
CA ALA A 101 24.66 -20.15 -11.35
C ALA A 101 23.21 -20.00 -11.84
N SER A 102 22.85 -18.85 -12.43
CA SER A 102 21.50 -18.51 -12.87
C SER A 102 20.48 -18.44 -11.72
N VAL A 103 20.96 -18.18 -10.49
CA VAL A 103 20.11 -18.02 -9.31
C VAL A 103 19.81 -16.54 -9.09
N PRO A 104 18.53 -16.15 -8.90
CA PRO A 104 18.17 -14.77 -8.60
C PRO A 104 18.85 -14.27 -7.32
N SER A 105 19.49 -13.10 -7.39
CA SER A 105 20.05 -12.40 -6.24
C SER A 105 19.09 -11.34 -5.70
N PHE A 106 19.17 -11.09 -4.40
CA PHE A 106 18.28 -10.18 -3.66
C PHE A 106 19.07 -9.18 -2.81
N ALA A 107 20.27 -8.83 -3.29
CA ALA A 107 21.24 -8.04 -2.55
C ALA A 107 20.67 -6.70 -2.07
N GLY A 108 20.79 -6.43 -0.77
CA GLY A 108 20.43 -5.14 -0.17
C GLY A 108 21.36 -4.00 -0.61
N GLY A 109 22.64 -4.30 -0.90
CA GLY A 109 23.61 -3.36 -1.42
C GLY A 109 23.81 -2.16 -0.49
N ARG A 110 23.74 -0.94 -1.06
CA ARG A 110 23.95 0.33 -0.34
C ARG A 110 22.95 0.62 0.81
N TYR A 111 21.84 -0.10 0.90
CA TYR A 111 20.89 0.07 2.00
C TYR A 111 21.43 -0.48 3.32
N PHE A 112 22.42 -1.37 3.27
CA PHE A 112 23.17 -1.77 4.46
C PHE A 112 24.22 -0.73 4.82
N SER A 113 24.32 -0.45 6.12
CA SER A 113 25.42 0.33 6.69
C SER A 113 25.98 -0.39 7.91
N ALA A 114 27.23 -0.13 8.28
CA ALA A 114 27.78 -0.61 9.54
C ALA A 114 27.16 0.15 10.71
N VAL A 115 26.98 -0.53 11.85
CA VAL A 115 26.56 0.11 13.11
C VAL A 115 27.60 1.13 13.56
N ASP A 116 28.89 0.78 13.43
CA ASP A 116 30.01 1.73 13.57
C ASP A 116 30.21 2.48 12.24
N PRO A 117 29.98 3.81 12.18
CA PRO A 117 30.13 4.59 10.95
C PRO A 117 31.55 4.61 10.38
N THR A 118 32.56 4.21 11.16
CA THR A 118 33.96 4.14 10.73
C THR A 118 34.33 2.79 10.10
N ALA A 119 33.47 1.78 10.24
CA ALA A 119 33.69 0.46 9.67
C ALA A 119 33.10 0.34 8.25
N GLU A 120 33.80 -0.36 7.38
CA GLU A 120 33.33 -0.67 6.03
C GLU A 120 32.75 -2.09 5.97
N LEU A 121 31.60 -2.24 5.29
CA LEU A 121 31.01 -3.56 5.05
C LEU A 121 31.76 -4.30 3.94
N THR A 122 31.84 -5.63 4.06
CA THR A 122 32.44 -6.49 3.02
C THR A 122 31.53 -6.64 1.81
N PRO A 123 32.04 -7.06 0.63
CA PRO A 123 31.19 -7.40 -0.52
C PRO A 123 30.16 -8.49 -0.22
N GLU A 124 30.52 -9.49 0.60
CA GLU A 124 29.62 -10.56 1.04
C GLU A 124 28.44 -10.00 1.85
N GLN A 125 28.71 -9.08 2.79
CA GLN A 125 27.68 -8.39 3.56
C GLN A 125 26.73 -7.58 2.68
N ARG A 126 27.25 -6.88 1.66
CA ARG A 126 26.42 -6.12 0.72
C ARG A 126 25.57 -7.00 -0.18
N ALA A 127 26.04 -8.22 -0.49
CA ALA A 127 25.35 -9.18 -1.35
C ALA A 127 24.20 -9.92 -0.63
N LEU A 128 24.07 -9.78 0.69
CA LEU A 128 23.03 -10.46 1.46
C LEU A 128 21.61 -10.08 1.01
N GLY A 129 20.76 -11.11 0.95
CA GLY A 129 19.34 -10.94 0.75
C GLY A 129 18.63 -10.34 1.96
N VAL A 130 17.62 -9.52 1.70
CA VAL A 130 16.81 -8.84 2.72
C VAL A 130 15.32 -8.99 2.40
N VAL A 131 14.47 -9.05 3.42
CA VAL A 131 13.01 -9.19 3.26
C VAL A 131 12.42 -8.11 2.35
N ASP A 132 12.98 -6.90 2.38
CA ASP A 132 12.58 -5.81 1.50
C ASP A 132 12.71 -6.19 0.01
N SER A 133 13.87 -6.74 -0.37
CA SER A 133 14.13 -7.21 -1.75
C SER A 133 13.25 -8.41 -2.14
N TYR A 134 13.02 -9.35 -1.23
CA TYR A 134 12.15 -10.50 -1.50
C TYR A 134 10.71 -10.04 -1.76
N SER A 135 10.19 -9.18 -0.88
CA SER A 135 8.84 -8.63 -0.99
C SER A 135 8.65 -7.83 -2.28
N MET A 136 9.55 -6.89 -2.55
CA MET A 136 9.52 -6.10 -3.78
C MET A 136 9.64 -6.94 -5.06
N SER A 137 10.41 -8.02 -5.01
CA SER A 137 10.55 -8.93 -6.15
C SER A 137 9.26 -9.68 -6.45
N ILE A 138 8.42 -9.96 -5.45
CA ILE A 138 7.08 -10.50 -5.68
C ILE A 138 6.23 -9.48 -6.46
N THR A 139 6.12 -8.26 -5.94
CA THR A 139 5.33 -7.18 -6.57
C THR A 139 5.79 -6.92 -8.01
N LEU A 140 7.10 -6.76 -8.22
CA LEU A 140 7.66 -6.51 -9.56
C LEU A 140 7.44 -7.69 -10.51
N SER A 141 7.58 -8.92 -10.02
CA SER A 141 7.35 -10.12 -10.84
C SER A 141 5.88 -10.23 -11.24
N LEU A 142 4.94 -9.99 -10.33
CA LEU A 142 3.50 -10.03 -10.64
C LEU A 142 3.06 -8.91 -11.58
N ALA A 143 3.62 -7.70 -11.42
CA ALA A 143 3.43 -6.60 -12.36
C ALA A 143 3.94 -7.01 -13.75
N THR A 144 5.16 -7.54 -13.84
CA THR A 144 5.79 -7.99 -15.09
C THR A 144 5.01 -9.11 -15.76
N LEU A 145 4.66 -10.19 -15.04
CA LEU A 145 3.92 -11.32 -15.59
C LEU A 145 2.56 -10.88 -16.15
N GLY A 146 1.81 -10.05 -15.42
CA GLY A 146 0.53 -9.57 -15.92
C GLY A 146 0.66 -8.58 -17.08
N PHE A 147 1.71 -7.74 -17.08
CA PHE A 147 2.04 -6.87 -18.21
C PHE A 147 2.32 -7.69 -19.49
N LEU A 148 3.19 -8.70 -19.39
CA LEU A 148 3.54 -9.58 -20.51
C LEU A 148 2.33 -10.37 -21.02
N LYS A 149 1.47 -10.86 -20.11
CA LYS A 149 0.27 -11.63 -20.46
C LYS A 149 -0.73 -10.82 -21.29
N VAL A 150 -0.87 -9.53 -21.03
CA VAL A 150 -1.74 -8.65 -21.81
C VAL A 150 -1.06 -8.23 -23.11
N LEU A 151 0.22 -7.83 -23.04
CA LEU A 151 0.96 -7.35 -24.20
C LEU A 151 1.08 -8.42 -25.31
N THR A 152 1.43 -9.65 -24.96
CA THR A 152 1.60 -10.75 -25.92
C THR A 152 0.30 -11.18 -26.61
N ARG A 153 -0.86 -10.88 -26.00
CA ARG A 153 -2.18 -11.08 -26.64
C ARG A 153 -2.49 -10.01 -27.69
N LYS A 154 -1.92 -8.81 -27.55
CA LYS A 154 -2.19 -7.66 -28.42
C LYS A 154 -1.12 -7.48 -29.51
N VAL A 155 0.14 -7.84 -29.22
CA VAL A 155 1.28 -7.66 -30.11
C VAL A 155 1.76 -9.01 -30.64
N HIS A 156 1.70 -9.18 -31.97
CA HIS A 156 2.09 -10.42 -32.65
C HIS A 156 3.47 -10.37 -33.32
N ARG A 157 4.27 -9.35 -33.04
CA ARG A 157 5.62 -9.22 -33.60
C ARG A 157 6.54 -10.27 -32.96
N LYS A 158 7.17 -11.11 -33.79
CA LYS A 158 7.89 -12.31 -33.35
C LYS A 158 9.05 -12.02 -32.40
N ASP A 159 9.82 -10.99 -32.66
CA ASP A 159 10.93 -10.53 -31.80
C ASP A 159 10.45 -10.13 -30.40
N VAL A 160 9.32 -9.41 -30.32
CA VAL A 160 8.72 -9.01 -29.03
C VAL A 160 8.19 -10.21 -28.27
N GLN A 161 7.59 -11.18 -28.97
CA GLN A 161 7.14 -12.44 -28.37
C GLN A 161 8.31 -13.24 -27.79
N GLU A 162 9.40 -13.42 -28.55
CA GLU A 162 10.60 -14.12 -28.09
C GLU A 162 11.25 -13.42 -26.88
N MET A 163 11.28 -12.09 -26.86
CA MET A 163 11.75 -11.32 -25.70
C MET A 163 10.83 -11.49 -24.48
N ALA A 164 9.51 -11.45 -24.70
CA ALA A 164 8.52 -11.63 -23.65
C ALA A 164 8.57 -13.02 -23.03
N GLU A 165 8.69 -14.08 -23.83
CA GLU A 165 8.77 -15.47 -23.35
C GLU A 165 10.02 -15.70 -22.48
N LYS A 166 11.18 -15.20 -22.91
CA LYS A 166 12.43 -15.28 -22.13
C LYS A 166 12.30 -14.53 -20.81
N LEU A 167 11.74 -13.32 -20.85
CA LEU A 167 11.54 -12.53 -19.64
C LEU A 167 10.51 -13.19 -18.71
N GLU A 168 9.43 -13.77 -19.23
CA GLU A 168 8.44 -14.49 -18.44
C GLU A 168 9.09 -15.64 -17.67
N ALA A 169 9.88 -16.48 -18.34
CA ALA A 169 10.57 -17.59 -17.70
C ALA A 169 11.49 -17.13 -16.56
N ALA A 170 12.33 -16.11 -16.81
CA ALA A 170 13.24 -15.59 -15.79
C ALA A 170 12.48 -14.93 -14.62
N THR A 171 11.37 -14.24 -14.92
CA THR A 171 10.49 -13.62 -13.91
C THR A 171 9.83 -14.67 -13.02
N ARG A 172 9.38 -15.80 -13.59
CA ARG A 172 8.81 -16.91 -12.79
C ARG A 172 9.84 -17.50 -11.84
N THR A 173 11.06 -17.74 -12.30
CA THR A 173 12.16 -18.22 -11.44
C THR A 173 12.42 -17.25 -10.28
N ARG A 174 12.50 -15.95 -10.56
CA ARG A 174 12.68 -14.92 -9.53
C ARG A 174 11.53 -14.86 -8.54
N LEU A 175 10.28 -14.95 -9.01
CA LEU A 175 9.10 -15.00 -8.17
C LEU A 175 9.16 -16.19 -7.19
N SER A 176 9.43 -17.39 -7.71
CA SER A 176 9.54 -18.61 -6.89
C SER A 176 10.67 -18.49 -5.85
N ALA A 177 11.84 -17.97 -6.24
CA ALA A 177 12.96 -17.76 -5.32
C ALA A 177 12.66 -16.71 -4.23
N ALA A 178 11.92 -15.65 -4.56
CA ALA A 178 11.49 -14.64 -3.60
C ALA A 178 10.49 -15.21 -2.58
N MET A 179 9.53 -16.03 -3.05
CA MET A 179 8.55 -16.69 -2.18
C MET A 179 9.20 -17.68 -1.22
N VAL A 180 10.14 -18.50 -1.71
CA VAL A 180 10.95 -19.40 -0.87
C VAL A 180 11.75 -18.61 0.17
N SER A 181 12.36 -17.50 -0.23
CA SER A 181 13.13 -16.65 0.69
C SER A 181 12.26 -16.00 1.77
N LEU A 182 11.04 -15.56 1.44
CA LEU A 182 10.08 -15.07 2.45
C LEU A 182 9.60 -16.17 3.39
N LEU A 183 9.37 -17.39 2.92
CA LEU A 183 9.02 -18.53 3.79
C LEU A 183 10.13 -18.80 4.81
N ARG A 184 11.39 -18.73 4.39
CA ARG A 184 12.58 -18.96 5.23
C ARG A 184 13.00 -17.75 6.08
N SER A 185 12.38 -16.59 5.85
CA SER A 185 12.58 -15.38 6.66
C SER A 185 11.51 -15.22 7.75
N PHE A 186 10.46 -16.04 7.71
CA PHE A 186 9.41 -16.05 8.72
C PHE A 186 9.90 -16.71 10.00
N THR A 187 9.50 -16.16 11.15
CA THR A 187 9.88 -16.66 12.47
C THR A 187 8.68 -16.71 13.41
N VAL A 188 8.66 -17.75 14.23
CA VAL A 188 7.90 -17.82 15.48
C VAL A 188 8.93 -17.93 16.59
N ASN A 189 9.03 -16.88 17.40
CA ASN A 189 9.94 -16.81 18.54
C ASN A 189 9.16 -17.21 19.80
N LEU A 190 9.67 -18.20 20.54
CA LEU A 190 9.07 -18.70 21.79
C LEU A 190 9.99 -18.34 22.96
N PHE A 191 9.40 -17.84 24.05
CA PHE A 191 10.18 -17.36 25.19
C PHE A 191 9.38 -17.42 26.50
N ASP A 192 10.09 -17.59 27.62
CA ASP A 192 9.48 -17.54 28.95
C ASP A 192 8.94 -16.15 29.28
N ALA A 193 7.83 -16.08 30.02
CA ALA A 193 7.26 -14.83 30.50
C ALA A 193 8.24 -14.04 31.40
N ASP A 194 9.13 -14.76 32.10
CA ASP A 194 10.16 -14.18 32.96
C ASP A 194 11.47 -13.86 32.21
N SER A 195 11.54 -14.09 30.91
CA SER A 195 12.66 -13.61 30.08
C SER A 195 12.62 -12.07 29.95
N PRO A 196 13.72 -11.40 29.57
CA PRO A 196 13.70 -9.96 29.28
C PRO A 196 12.63 -9.57 28.25
N GLN A 197 12.48 -10.37 27.19
CA GLN A 197 11.46 -10.18 26.16
C GLN A 197 10.04 -10.43 26.70
N GLY A 198 9.85 -11.51 27.47
CA GLY A 198 8.57 -11.83 28.11
C GLY A 198 8.07 -10.72 29.03
N ARG A 199 8.97 -10.16 29.85
CA ARG A 199 8.66 -8.99 30.69
C ARG A 199 8.33 -7.75 29.86
N ALA A 200 9.03 -7.54 28.74
CA ALA A 200 8.76 -6.40 27.85
C ALA A 200 7.36 -6.53 27.21
N VAL A 201 6.98 -7.71 26.74
CA VAL A 201 5.63 -7.99 26.20
C VAL A 201 4.57 -7.77 27.27
N CYS A 202 4.76 -8.33 28.47
CA CYS A 202 3.79 -8.18 29.55
C CYS A 202 3.63 -6.72 29.98
N ALA A 203 4.74 -5.96 30.07
CA ALA A 203 4.69 -4.53 30.38
C ALA A 203 3.97 -3.72 29.29
N LEU A 204 4.22 -4.05 28.01
CA LEU A 204 3.59 -3.40 26.86
C LEU A 204 2.06 -3.59 26.86
N VAL A 205 1.58 -4.80 27.14
CA VAL A 205 0.13 -5.08 27.08
C VAL A 205 -0.62 -4.67 28.35
N ASN A 206 0.09 -4.47 29.48
CA ASN A 206 -0.52 -4.19 30.77
C ASN A 206 -0.89 -2.70 30.93
N GLN A 207 -1.91 -2.27 30.19
CA GLN A 207 -2.39 -0.89 30.22
C GLN A 207 -3.23 -0.57 31.47
N ASP A 208 -3.84 -1.59 32.08
CA ASP A 208 -4.74 -1.45 33.23
C ASP A 208 -4.04 -1.64 34.59
N GLY A 209 -2.71 -1.79 34.62
CA GLY A 209 -1.94 -1.94 35.86
C GLY A 209 -2.22 -3.25 36.61
N LEU A 210 -2.62 -4.31 35.91
CA LEU A 210 -2.89 -5.64 36.46
C LEU A 210 -1.61 -6.31 36.99
N SER A 211 -1.77 -7.32 37.84
CA SER A 211 -0.63 -8.16 38.27
C SER A 211 -0.03 -8.93 37.08
N ASN A 212 1.30 -9.07 37.03
CA ASN A 212 1.99 -9.75 35.93
C ASN A 212 1.45 -11.17 35.69
N ARG A 213 1.12 -11.91 36.76
CA ARG A 213 0.54 -13.26 36.69
C ARG A 213 -0.79 -13.27 35.95
N LEU A 214 -1.65 -12.27 36.18
CA LEU A 214 -2.94 -12.16 35.51
C LEU A 214 -2.77 -11.81 34.03
N VAL A 215 -1.86 -10.89 33.71
CA VAL A 215 -1.53 -10.50 32.33
C VAL A 215 -1.01 -11.70 31.53
N VAL A 216 -0.05 -12.45 32.09
CA VAL A 216 0.50 -13.66 31.46
C VAL A 216 -0.61 -14.68 31.20
N HIS A 217 -1.47 -14.93 32.19
CA HIS A 217 -2.59 -15.86 32.04
C HIS A 217 -3.55 -15.43 30.92
N GLN A 218 -3.94 -14.14 30.88
CA GLN A 218 -4.83 -13.61 29.85
C GLN A 218 -4.18 -13.67 28.46
N LEU A 219 -2.89 -13.34 28.34
CA LEU A 219 -2.13 -13.47 27.09
C LEU A 219 -2.11 -14.92 26.60
N GLN A 220 -1.77 -15.87 27.47
CA GLN A 220 -1.75 -17.29 27.14
C GLN A 220 -3.13 -17.78 26.66
N GLN A 221 -4.21 -17.37 27.33
CA GLN A 221 -5.58 -17.72 26.92
C GLN A 221 -5.92 -17.13 25.54
N ARG A 222 -5.61 -15.86 25.28
CA ARG A 222 -5.86 -15.21 23.99
C ARG A 222 -4.99 -15.77 22.86
N LEU A 223 -3.78 -16.24 23.15
CA LEU A 223 -2.86 -16.84 22.19
C LEU A 223 -3.15 -18.31 21.88
N LYS A 224 -3.97 -18.98 22.69
CA LYS A 224 -4.25 -20.42 22.53
C LYS A 224 -4.81 -20.80 21.14
N PRO A 225 -5.79 -20.08 20.56
CA PRO A 225 -6.27 -20.40 19.21
C PRO A 225 -5.16 -20.25 18.16
N LEU A 226 -4.35 -19.19 18.26
CA LEU A 226 -3.26 -18.93 17.35
C LEU A 226 -2.17 -20.01 17.42
N ARG A 227 -1.83 -20.47 18.63
CA ARG A 227 -0.90 -21.59 18.85
C ARG A 227 -1.37 -22.87 18.15
N ALA A 228 -2.67 -23.18 18.28
CA ALA A 228 -3.24 -24.34 17.61
C ALA A 228 -3.13 -24.21 16.08
N SER A 229 -3.45 -23.05 15.51
CA SER A 229 -3.30 -22.80 14.07
C SER A 229 -1.85 -22.91 13.59
N ILE A 230 -0.88 -22.37 14.35
CA ILE A 230 0.55 -22.51 14.00
C ILE A 230 0.96 -23.99 13.97
N ARG A 231 0.55 -24.77 14.97
CA ARG A 231 0.88 -26.19 15.11
C ARG A 231 0.30 -27.05 13.98
N GLU A 232 -0.94 -26.77 13.59
CA GLU A 232 -1.66 -27.57 12.59
C GLU A 232 -1.21 -27.26 11.16
N TYR A 233 -0.94 -26.00 10.84
CA TYR A 233 -0.83 -25.55 9.44
C TYR A 233 0.58 -25.15 8.99
N ILE A 234 1.57 -25.03 9.89
CA ILE A 234 2.91 -24.58 9.49
C ILE A 234 3.93 -25.74 9.50
N THR A 235 4.12 -26.36 8.34
CA THR A 235 5.05 -27.48 8.12
C THR A 235 6.26 -27.14 7.25
N LEU A 236 6.12 -26.22 6.28
CA LEU A 236 7.17 -25.83 5.34
C LEU A 236 8.09 -24.76 5.94
N GLY A 237 9.40 -24.97 6.05
CA GLY A 237 10.34 -23.87 6.35
C GLY A 237 10.45 -23.43 7.82
N LEU A 238 9.95 -24.21 8.79
CA LEU A 238 10.10 -23.93 10.24
C LEU A 238 10.59 -25.16 11.03
N ASN A 239 11.45 -24.93 12.02
CA ASN A 239 11.95 -25.94 12.97
C ASN A 239 11.35 -25.72 14.39
N VAL A 240 10.03 -25.55 14.53
CA VAL A 240 9.40 -25.13 15.83
C VAL A 240 8.46 -26.19 16.42
N VAL A 241 8.42 -27.41 15.87
CA VAL A 241 7.35 -28.39 16.16
C VAL A 241 7.35 -28.90 17.61
N GLY A 242 8.50 -28.93 18.30
CA GLY A 242 8.58 -29.47 19.67
C GLY A 242 8.19 -28.51 20.80
N ASP A 243 8.52 -27.23 20.68
CA ASP A 243 8.38 -26.25 21.78
C ASP A 243 7.00 -25.57 21.83
N LEU A 244 6.22 -25.67 20.74
CA LEU A 244 4.84 -25.15 20.67
C LEU A 244 3.85 -25.90 21.58
N ASP A 245 4.23 -27.07 22.09
CA ASP A 245 3.45 -27.85 23.04
C ASP A 245 3.54 -27.31 24.48
N ASN A 246 4.51 -26.42 24.75
CA ASN A 246 4.62 -25.78 26.06
C ASN A 246 3.71 -24.53 26.14
N ASP A 247 2.55 -24.71 26.77
CA ASP A 247 1.56 -23.65 27.01
C ASP A 247 2.06 -22.53 27.95
N ASN A 248 3.16 -22.75 28.68
CA ASN A 248 3.71 -21.75 29.59
C ASN A 248 4.53 -20.66 28.87
N LEU A 249 4.98 -20.93 27.64
CA LEU A 249 5.74 -19.95 26.87
C LEU A 249 4.83 -18.84 26.34
N LEU A 250 5.40 -17.68 26.11
CA LEU A 250 4.82 -16.65 25.24
C LEU A 250 5.38 -16.84 23.82
N LEU A 251 4.74 -16.19 22.84
CA LEU A 251 5.21 -16.23 21.46
C LEU A 251 5.10 -14.85 20.81
N GLU A 252 5.98 -14.61 19.84
CA GLU A 252 5.89 -13.53 18.87
C GLU A 252 6.15 -14.08 17.47
N CYS A 253 5.45 -13.58 16.45
CA CYS A 253 5.65 -14.02 15.08
C CYS A 253 5.69 -12.86 14.08
N GLY A 254 6.32 -13.13 12.93
CA GLY A 254 6.50 -12.16 11.85
C GLY A 254 7.72 -12.51 11.01
N TRP A 255 8.29 -11.52 10.34
CA TRP A 255 9.47 -11.70 9.51
C TRP A 255 10.71 -11.12 10.20
N SER A 256 11.82 -11.85 10.12
CA SER A 256 13.13 -11.31 10.47
C SER A 256 13.61 -10.36 9.37
N TRP A 257 14.86 -9.90 9.43
CA TRP A 257 15.41 -9.01 8.40
C TRP A 257 15.85 -9.74 7.13
N GLY A 258 16.21 -11.02 7.25
CA GLY A 258 16.62 -11.88 6.16
C GLY A 258 16.33 -13.34 6.51
N LEU A 259 17.03 -14.26 5.83
CA LEU A 259 16.89 -15.69 6.06
C LEU A 259 17.26 -16.06 7.51
N VAL A 260 16.34 -16.71 8.22
CA VAL A 260 16.51 -17.08 9.62
C VAL A 260 17.57 -18.18 9.74
N GLN A 261 18.45 -18.04 10.73
CA GLN A 261 19.46 -19.05 11.06
C GLN A 261 18.81 -20.42 11.24
N ASP A 262 19.40 -21.45 10.65
CA ASP A 262 18.91 -22.83 10.68
C ASP A 262 17.50 -23.05 10.09
N ALA A 263 16.93 -22.08 9.37
CA ALA A 263 15.69 -22.27 8.63
C ALA A 263 15.87 -23.38 7.58
N PRO A 264 15.05 -24.45 7.64
CA PRO A 264 15.22 -25.58 6.75
C PRO A 264 14.97 -25.16 5.29
N PRO A 265 15.58 -25.86 4.33
CA PRO A 265 15.28 -25.64 2.92
C PRO A 265 13.80 -25.94 2.65
N VAL A 266 13.19 -25.15 1.77
CA VAL A 266 11.81 -25.37 1.31
C VAL A 266 11.85 -26.37 0.16
N ASP A 267 11.15 -27.49 0.30
CA ASP A 267 10.97 -28.44 -0.79
C ASP A 267 10.08 -27.82 -1.88
N THR A 268 10.58 -27.73 -3.11
CA THR A 268 9.90 -27.12 -4.26
C THR A 268 10.41 -27.68 -5.58
N THR A 269 9.53 -27.77 -6.58
CA THR A 269 9.89 -28.18 -7.95
C THR A 269 10.36 -27.01 -8.82
N GLU A 270 10.24 -25.77 -8.34
CA GLU A 270 10.67 -24.58 -9.06
C GLU A 270 12.22 -24.48 -9.08
N PRO A 271 12.82 -23.95 -10.16
CA PRO A 271 14.27 -23.88 -10.33
C PRO A 271 14.89 -22.72 -9.51
N VAL A 272 14.68 -22.71 -8.20
CA VAL A 272 15.12 -21.63 -7.29
C VAL A 272 16.61 -21.69 -6.93
N GLY A 273 17.35 -22.67 -7.47
CA GLY A 273 18.77 -22.86 -7.21
C GLY A 273 19.08 -23.36 -5.79
N ALA A 274 20.35 -23.25 -5.40
CA ALA A 274 20.79 -23.60 -4.07
C ALA A 274 20.25 -22.60 -3.04
N GLN A 275 19.55 -23.09 -2.03
CA GLN A 275 18.98 -22.24 -0.98
C GLN A 275 20.08 -21.89 0.05
N PRO A 276 20.47 -20.61 0.20
CA PRO A 276 21.60 -20.24 1.05
C PRO A 276 21.31 -20.42 2.53
N LYS A 277 22.36 -20.54 3.36
CA LYS A 277 22.21 -20.60 4.82
C LYS A 277 21.67 -19.28 5.37
N GLY A 278 20.80 -19.36 6.37
CA GLY A 278 20.32 -18.17 7.07
C GLY A 278 21.33 -17.65 8.09
N LEU A 279 21.29 -16.34 8.31
CA LEU A 279 22.14 -15.62 9.26
C LEU A 279 21.33 -14.82 10.28
N ALA A 280 20.08 -14.49 9.96
CA ALA A 280 19.27 -13.64 10.79
C ALA A 280 18.83 -14.39 12.06
N HIS A 281 18.92 -13.76 13.22
CA HIS A 281 18.36 -14.33 14.44
C HIS A 281 16.85 -14.56 14.30
N GLN A 282 16.34 -15.55 15.03
CA GLN A 282 14.93 -15.95 15.06
C GLN A 282 14.07 -14.94 15.86
N VAL A 283 14.08 -13.67 15.45
CA VAL A 283 13.30 -12.59 16.07
C VAL A 283 12.56 -11.78 15.01
N PRO A 284 11.25 -11.49 15.19
CA PRO A 284 10.53 -10.69 14.21
C PRO A 284 10.90 -9.21 14.31
N TYR A 285 10.95 -8.55 13.16
CA TYR A 285 11.14 -7.11 13.02
C TYR A 285 9.82 -6.50 12.53
N LEU A 286 9.30 -5.51 13.25
CA LEU A 286 8.03 -4.85 12.88
C LEU A 286 8.08 -4.27 11.45
N TYR A 287 9.17 -3.60 11.08
CA TYR A 287 9.36 -3.05 9.74
C TYR A 287 9.29 -4.12 8.65
N PHE A 288 10.18 -5.12 8.71
CA PHE A 288 10.22 -6.19 7.70
C PHE A 288 8.94 -7.03 7.69
N THR A 289 8.26 -7.15 8.84
CA THR A 289 6.94 -7.76 8.91
C THR A 289 5.92 -6.96 8.10
N VAL A 290 5.83 -5.64 8.25
CA VAL A 290 4.91 -4.81 7.44
C VAL A 290 5.25 -4.91 5.96
N VAL A 291 6.52 -4.88 5.60
CA VAL A 291 6.97 -5.02 4.21
C VAL A 291 6.54 -6.35 3.62
N ALA A 292 6.84 -7.46 4.30
CA ALA A 292 6.42 -8.79 3.87
C ALA A 292 4.90 -8.91 3.75
N LEU A 293 4.13 -8.32 4.68
CA LEU A 293 2.68 -8.34 4.61
C LEU A 293 2.12 -7.59 3.39
N ASP A 294 2.71 -6.46 3.01
CA ASP A 294 2.33 -5.72 1.81
C ASP A 294 2.63 -6.55 0.54
N GLY A 295 3.85 -7.10 0.37
CA GLY A 295 4.17 -7.85 -0.85
C GLY A 295 3.47 -9.20 -0.97
N ILE A 296 3.21 -9.88 0.15
CA ILE A 296 2.41 -11.12 0.15
C ILE A 296 0.96 -10.82 -0.27
N ALA A 297 0.43 -9.63 0.02
CA ALA A 297 -0.93 -9.25 -0.40
C ALA A 297 -1.12 -9.26 -1.92
N ASP A 298 -0.07 -8.97 -2.68
CA ASP A 298 -0.14 -8.96 -4.15
C ASP A 298 -0.34 -10.37 -4.74
N LEU A 299 0.11 -11.43 -4.06
CA LEU A 299 -0.06 -12.83 -4.51
C LEU A 299 -1.52 -13.26 -4.60
N PHE A 300 -2.40 -12.59 -3.85
CA PHE A 300 -3.83 -12.90 -3.79
C PHE A 300 -4.71 -11.69 -4.11
N SER A 301 -4.14 -10.67 -4.78
CA SER A 301 -4.94 -9.59 -5.34
C SER A 301 -5.94 -10.12 -6.37
N GLU A 302 -7.07 -9.43 -6.53
CA GLU A 302 -8.10 -9.79 -7.53
C GLU A 302 -7.50 -9.91 -8.93
N ARG A 303 -6.55 -9.03 -9.26
CA ARG A 303 -5.82 -9.05 -10.53
C ARG A 303 -4.98 -10.32 -10.69
N THR A 304 -4.16 -10.69 -9.70
CA THR A 304 -3.30 -11.88 -9.76
C THR A 304 -4.14 -13.14 -9.95
N LEU A 305 -5.27 -13.24 -9.24
CA LEU A 305 -6.22 -14.35 -9.34
C LEU A 305 -6.94 -14.37 -10.70
N THR A 306 -7.48 -13.24 -11.14
CA THR A 306 -8.23 -13.13 -12.41
C THR A 306 -7.35 -13.41 -13.62
N LEU A 307 -6.11 -12.93 -13.59
CA LEU A 307 -5.16 -13.18 -14.65
C LEU A 307 -4.51 -14.57 -14.56
N GLY A 308 -4.65 -15.33 -13.47
CA GLY A 308 -4.00 -16.63 -13.30
C GLY A 308 -2.50 -16.55 -13.57
N LEU A 309 -1.80 -15.71 -12.81
CA LEU A 309 -0.36 -15.44 -13.01
C LEU A 309 0.53 -16.55 -12.43
N LEU A 310 0.07 -17.23 -11.38
CA LEU A 310 0.80 -18.26 -10.66
C LEU A 310 0.59 -19.64 -11.30
N ASN A 311 1.67 -20.41 -11.44
CA ASN A 311 1.58 -21.85 -11.74
C ASN A 311 1.20 -22.65 -10.47
N ASP A 312 0.96 -23.96 -10.61
CA ASP A 312 0.47 -24.81 -9.51
C ASP A 312 1.42 -24.81 -8.30
N GLU A 313 2.72 -24.88 -8.54
CA GLU A 313 3.72 -24.90 -7.47
C GLU A 313 3.86 -23.53 -6.79
N GLN A 314 3.80 -22.44 -7.55
CA GLN A 314 3.73 -21.08 -7.02
C GLN A 314 2.44 -20.85 -6.22
N GLN A 315 1.30 -21.44 -6.61
CA GLN A 315 0.07 -21.39 -5.81
C GLN A 315 0.28 -22.06 -4.45
N ARG A 316 0.92 -23.25 -4.42
CA ARG A 316 1.26 -23.94 -3.17
C ARG A 316 2.16 -23.10 -2.27
N LEU A 317 3.18 -22.44 -2.83
CA LEU A 317 4.04 -21.52 -2.09
C LEU A 317 3.27 -20.29 -1.58
N ALA A 318 2.35 -19.74 -2.39
CA ALA A 318 1.53 -18.58 -2.04
C ALA A 318 0.56 -18.90 -0.90
N GLU A 319 -0.05 -20.09 -0.90
CA GLU A 319 -0.89 -20.56 0.20
C GLU A 319 -0.12 -20.68 1.52
N ALA A 320 1.11 -21.22 1.47
CA ALA A 320 1.98 -21.32 2.64
C ALA A 320 2.39 -19.93 3.19
N LEU A 321 2.58 -18.93 2.33
CA LEU A 321 2.82 -17.54 2.72
C LEU A 321 1.55 -16.89 3.27
N ARG A 322 0.39 -17.14 2.65
CA ARG A 322 -0.91 -16.62 3.09
C ARG A 322 -1.23 -17.07 4.51
N LEU A 323 -1.00 -18.33 4.87
CA LEU A 323 -1.20 -18.81 6.24
C LEU A 323 -0.37 -18.02 7.26
N ARG A 324 0.91 -17.76 6.97
CA ARG A 324 1.79 -16.93 7.82
C ARG A 324 1.32 -15.49 7.90
N TRP A 325 0.88 -14.95 6.77
CA TRP A 325 0.34 -13.61 6.66
C TRP A 325 -0.90 -13.44 7.54
N GLU A 326 -1.80 -14.42 7.54
CA GLU A 326 -3.01 -14.43 8.38
C GLU A 326 -2.68 -14.53 9.87
N ILE A 327 -1.79 -15.46 10.24
CA ILE A 327 -1.33 -15.69 11.63
C ILE A 327 -0.65 -14.44 12.20
N THR A 328 0.21 -13.80 11.42
CA THR A 328 0.95 -12.59 11.83
C THR A 328 -0.01 -11.45 12.13
N GLN A 329 -0.97 -11.20 11.24
CA GLN A 329 -1.98 -10.16 11.48
C GLN A 329 -2.83 -10.46 12.71
N GLN A 330 -3.26 -11.72 12.90
CA GLN A 330 -4.03 -12.11 14.09
C GLN A 330 -3.23 -11.86 15.37
N TYR A 331 -1.94 -12.22 15.39
CA TYR A 331 -1.05 -11.96 16.52
C TYR A 331 -0.97 -10.46 16.84
N TRP A 332 -0.50 -9.65 15.88
CA TRP A 332 -0.25 -8.23 16.13
C TRP A 332 -1.53 -7.43 16.35
N SER A 333 -2.63 -7.77 15.67
CA SER A 333 -3.94 -7.16 15.91
C SER A 333 -4.49 -7.47 17.31
N MET A 334 -4.25 -8.69 17.82
CA MET A 334 -4.61 -9.05 19.19
C MET A 334 -3.77 -8.29 20.22
N VAL A 335 -2.45 -8.22 20.03
CA VAL A 335 -1.54 -7.50 20.95
C VAL A 335 -1.84 -6.00 20.94
N ALA A 336 -2.04 -5.40 19.76
CA ALA A 336 -2.34 -3.97 19.61
C ALA A 336 -3.62 -3.54 20.34
N ARG A 337 -4.60 -4.45 20.46
CA ARG A 337 -5.92 -4.22 21.06
C ARG A 337 -6.12 -5.02 22.35
N PHE A 338 -5.03 -5.38 23.01
CA PHE A 338 -5.11 -6.06 24.30
C PHE A 338 -5.71 -5.10 25.35
N GLY A 339 -6.54 -5.60 26.27
CA GLY A 339 -7.28 -4.76 27.22
C GLY A 339 -8.67 -4.30 26.72
N GLU A 340 -9.47 -3.72 27.62
CA GLU A 340 -10.83 -3.22 27.32
C GLU A 340 -10.85 -1.68 27.27
N GLU A 341 -10.29 -1.01 28.28
CA GLU A 341 -10.32 0.46 28.38
C GLU A 341 -9.32 1.12 27.43
N ARG A 342 -8.03 0.79 27.55
CA ARG A 342 -6.95 1.39 26.75
C ARG A 342 -6.18 0.34 25.98
N TRP A 343 -5.93 0.62 24.70
CA TRP A 343 -5.17 -0.28 23.83
C TRP A 343 -3.68 0.03 23.93
N PRO A 344 -2.79 -1.00 23.92
CA PRO A 344 -1.35 -0.80 23.82
C PRO A 344 -0.94 0.06 22.62
N LEU A 345 -1.68 -0.01 21.51
CA LEU A 345 -1.41 0.82 20.33
C LEU A 345 -1.63 2.34 20.59
N GLU A 346 -2.45 2.70 21.56
CA GLU A 346 -2.69 4.09 21.97
C GLU A 346 -1.57 4.62 22.88
N ASP A 347 -0.66 3.77 23.33
CA ASP A 347 0.52 4.15 24.10
C ASP A 347 1.73 4.33 23.17
N ILE A 348 1.84 5.54 22.62
CA ILE A 348 2.91 5.92 21.69
C ILE A 348 4.06 6.57 22.49
N PRO A 349 5.34 6.25 22.23
CA PRO A 349 5.85 5.35 21.19
C PRO A 349 5.86 3.86 21.59
N TRP A 350 5.66 2.99 20.60
CA TRP A 350 5.70 1.54 20.80
C TRP A 350 7.12 1.06 21.09
N ARG A 351 7.24 0.16 22.06
CA ARG A 351 8.51 -0.48 22.44
C ARG A 351 8.69 -1.83 21.74
N ALA A 352 9.73 -1.96 20.93
CA ALA A 352 10.13 -3.24 20.35
C ALA A 352 10.60 -4.20 21.47
N THR A 353 9.89 -5.30 21.64
CA THR A 353 10.01 -6.25 22.75
C THR A 353 11.34 -7.01 22.76
N ALA A 354 11.88 -7.34 21.57
CA ALA A 354 13.18 -8.01 21.44
C ALA A 354 14.40 -7.08 21.61
N ARG A 355 14.24 -5.75 21.54
CA ARG A 355 15.37 -4.80 21.50
C ARG A 355 15.31 -3.62 22.46
N VAL A 356 14.22 -3.47 23.20
CA VAL A 356 14.00 -2.34 24.14
C VAL A 356 14.22 -0.98 23.45
N GLN A 357 13.98 -0.91 22.13
CA GLN A 357 14.01 0.34 21.37
C GLN A 357 12.58 0.86 21.22
N GLU A 358 12.39 2.15 21.46
CA GLU A 358 11.10 2.82 21.30
C GLU A 358 11.15 3.75 20.10
N SER A 359 10.06 3.77 19.31
CA SER A 359 9.92 4.70 18.20
C SER A 359 8.47 4.84 17.77
N GLU A 360 8.08 6.05 17.36
CA GLU A 360 6.83 6.30 16.64
C GLU A 360 6.73 5.45 15.38
N TYR A 361 7.86 5.10 14.76
CA TYR A 361 7.86 4.21 13.59
C TYR A 361 7.33 2.82 13.96
N PHE A 362 7.66 2.31 15.15
CA PHE A 362 7.13 1.02 15.61
C PHE A 362 5.63 1.08 15.89
N SER A 363 5.14 2.20 16.46
CA SER A 363 3.69 2.43 16.58
C SER A 363 3.02 2.45 15.22
N LEU A 364 3.60 3.14 14.23
CA LEU A 364 3.08 3.15 12.86
C LEU A 364 3.12 1.76 12.21
N SER A 365 4.15 0.96 12.49
CA SER A 365 4.26 -0.40 11.96
C SER A 365 3.18 -1.30 12.54
N VAL A 366 2.89 -1.23 13.84
CA VAL A 366 1.79 -1.99 14.45
C VAL A 366 0.44 -1.48 13.97
N ALA A 367 0.26 -0.16 13.85
CA ALA A 367 -0.94 0.42 13.26
C ALA A 367 -1.15 -0.08 11.83
N ALA A 368 -0.09 -0.16 11.01
CA ALA A 368 -0.14 -0.70 9.66
C ALA A 368 -0.67 -2.14 9.62
N ILE A 369 -0.19 -3.01 10.52
CA ILE A 369 -0.65 -4.41 10.61
C ILE A 369 -2.12 -4.45 11.06
N LEU A 370 -2.50 -3.62 12.03
CA LEU A 370 -3.89 -3.50 12.47
C LEU A 370 -4.79 -3.05 11.31
N VAL A 371 -4.40 -2.03 10.54
CA VAL A 371 -5.17 -1.54 9.38
C VAL A 371 -5.43 -2.65 8.39
N GLN A 372 -4.41 -3.45 8.03
CA GLN A 372 -4.58 -4.59 7.12
C GLN A 372 -5.57 -5.63 7.69
N ASP A 373 -5.50 -5.92 8.99
CA ASP A 373 -6.47 -6.83 9.64
C ASP A 373 -7.90 -6.25 9.64
N LEU A 374 -8.06 -4.93 9.85
CA LEU A 374 -9.36 -4.24 9.77
C LEU A 374 -9.99 -4.33 8.38
N VAL A 375 -9.18 -4.26 7.31
CA VAL A 375 -9.65 -4.49 5.93
C VAL A 375 -10.31 -5.86 5.81
N ARG A 376 -9.68 -6.89 6.37
CA ARG A 376 -10.12 -8.28 6.26
C ARG A 376 -11.38 -8.57 7.08
N ARG A 377 -11.43 -8.15 8.34
CA ARG A 377 -12.47 -8.60 9.29
C ARG A 377 -13.74 -7.76 9.37
N ARG A 378 -13.88 -6.72 8.53
CA ARG A 378 -14.96 -5.71 8.61
C ARG A 378 -15.08 -5.12 10.01
N ALA A 379 -14.14 -4.22 10.34
CA ALA A 379 -14.02 -3.54 11.62
C ALA A 379 -15.34 -2.94 12.17
N THR A 380 -15.42 -2.80 13.50
CA THR A 380 -16.44 -1.98 14.15
C THR A 380 -16.10 -0.49 14.00
N ASP A 381 -17.10 0.38 14.13
CA ASP A 381 -16.88 1.83 14.08
C ASP A 381 -16.00 2.33 15.24
N ASP A 382 -16.05 1.65 16.39
CA ASP A 382 -15.18 1.95 17.54
C ASP A 382 -13.71 1.64 17.23
N ASP A 383 -13.43 0.45 16.68
CA ASP A 383 -12.06 0.06 16.30
C ASP A 383 -11.45 1.07 15.33
N LEU A 384 -12.26 1.54 14.37
CA LEU A 384 -11.87 2.53 13.39
C LEU A 384 -11.58 3.89 14.05
N THR A 385 -12.50 4.37 14.91
CA THR A 385 -12.39 5.68 15.56
C THR A 385 -11.13 5.78 16.42
N ARG A 386 -10.82 4.73 17.20
CA ARG A 386 -9.58 4.64 17.99
C ARG A 386 -8.35 4.64 17.12
N THR A 387 -8.37 3.89 16.01
CA THR A 387 -7.26 3.85 15.05
C THR A 387 -7.05 5.21 14.37
N VAL A 388 -8.11 5.97 14.04
CA VAL A 388 -7.99 7.34 13.49
C VAL A 388 -7.23 8.25 14.46
N ALA A 389 -7.54 8.19 15.76
CA ALA A 389 -6.86 8.99 16.77
C ALA A 389 -5.35 8.66 16.86
N VAL A 390 -5.00 7.37 16.76
CA VAL A 390 -3.59 6.94 16.70
C VAL A 390 -2.87 7.53 15.48
N MET A 391 -3.49 7.52 14.30
CA MET A 391 -2.89 8.07 13.08
C MET A 391 -2.68 9.59 13.17
N GLU A 392 -3.64 10.32 13.72
CA GLU A 392 -3.53 11.76 13.95
C GLU A 392 -2.40 12.09 14.95
N GLU A 393 -2.30 11.34 16.05
CA GLU A 393 -1.27 11.51 17.07
C GLU A 393 0.13 11.23 16.50
N LEU A 394 0.28 10.17 15.69
CA LEU A 394 1.54 9.88 14.99
C LEU A 394 1.97 11.02 14.06
N ALA A 395 1.02 11.63 13.33
CA ALA A 395 1.31 12.75 12.45
C ALA A 395 1.73 14.02 13.22
N VAL A 396 1.14 14.23 14.40
CA VAL A 396 1.49 15.33 15.31
C VAL A 396 2.90 15.13 15.86
N ARG A 397 3.20 13.94 16.40
CA ARG A 397 4.50 13.61 16.99
C ARG A 397 5.63 13.64 15.97
N ALA A 398 5.37 13.19 14.75
CA ALA A 398 6.33 13.26 13.65
C ALA A 398 6.50 14.65 13.03
N LYS A 399 5.82 15.69 13.55
CA LYS A 399 5.87 17.08 13.02
C LYS A 399 5.54 17.16 11.53
N ILE A 400 4.53 16.39 11.12
CA ILE A 400 3.97 16.42 9.77
C ILE A 400 2.84 17.45 9.71
N THR A 401 1.93 17.41 10.69
CA THR A 401 0.76 18.31 10.78
C THR A 401 0.98 19.49 11.73
N ARG A 402 2.15 19.54 12.39
CA ARG A 402 2.56 20.60 13.30
C ARG A 402 3.89 21.19 12.87
N ARG A 403 4.11 22.46 13.19
CA ARG A 403 5.39 23.13 13.00
C ARG A 403 6.46 22.49 13.88
N MET A 404 7.64 22.27 13.30
CA MET A 404 8.83 21.82 14.03
C MET A 404 9.46 22.98 14.83
N THR A 405 10.00 22.66 16.01
CA THR A 405 10.81 23.59 16.83
C THR A 405 12.30 23.34 16.59
N ASP A 406 13.16 24.30 16.93
CA ASP A 406 14.61 24.09 16.81
C ASP A 406 15.06 22.92 17.70
N GLY A 407 15.85 22.00 17.13
CA GLY A 407 16.36 20.81 17.83
C GLY A 407 15.32 19.71 18.10
N ASP A 408 14.16 19.74 17.44
CA ASP A 408 13.10 18.75 17.63
C ASP A 408 13.56 17.32 17.26
N PRO A 409 13.49 16.34 18.19
CA PRO A 409 13.97 14.98 17.93
C PRO A 409 13.16 14.26 16.84
N ALA A 410 11.93 14.70 16.54
CA ALA A 410 11.10 14.12 15.50
C ALA A 410 11.73 14.18 14.10
N ILE A 411 12.73 15.04 13.88
CA ILE A 411 13.46 15.10 12.60
C ILE A 411 14.14 13.76 12.28
N ALA A 412 14.57 13.01 13.30
CA ALA A 412 15.25 11.74 13.14
C ALA A 412 14.34 10.67 12.49
N LEU A 413 13.01 10.79 12.60
CA LEU A 413 12.06 9.93 11.90
C LEU A 413 12.10 10.10 10.37
N HIS A 414 12.54 11.27 9.90
CA HIS A 414 12.58 11.60 8.48
C HIS A 414 14.00 11.61 7.91
N HIS A 415 14.98 12.09 8.67
CA HIS A 415 16.38 12.12 8.27
C HIS A 415 17.33 12.13 9.49
N PRO A 416 18.33 11.23 9.57
CA PRO A 416 18.65 10.21 8.56
C PRO A 416 17.66 9.04 8.50
N GLY A 417 16.63 9.02 9.36
CA GLY A 417 15.69 7.92 9.47
C GLY A 417 15.95 7.05 10.71
N VAL A 418 15.05 6.09 10.94
CA VAL A 418 15.16 5.13 12.05
C VAL A 418 16.12 4.00 11.66
N ARG A 419 17.13 3.75 12.49
CA ARG A 419 18.14 2.71 12.24
C ARG A 419 17.79 1.44 13.02
N LEU A 420 17.83 0.31 12.32
CA LEU A 420 17.58 -1.02 12.84
C LEU A 420 18.84 -1.89 12.77
N PRO A 421 19.44 -2.25 13.91
CA PRO A 421 20.50 -3.25 13.95
C PRO A 421 20.01 -4.60 13.40
N LEU A 422 20.82 -5.24 12.57
CA LEU A 422 20.52 -6.52 11.93
C LEU A 422 21.18 -7.65 12.71
N LEU A 423 20.44 -8.26 13.64
CA LEU A 423 20.95 -9.26 14.57
C LEU A 423 21.34 -10.55 13.83
N GLY A 424 22.54 -11.04 14.11
CA GLY A 424 23.17 -12.17 13.43
C GLY A 424 24.08 -11.77 12.27
N SER A 425 24.06 -10.50 11.84
CA SER A 425 24.96 -10.02 10.77
C SER A 425 26.42 -9.92 11.19
N GLU A 426 26.69 -9.84 12.49
CA GLU A 426 28.03 -9.78 13.08
C GLU A 426 28.84 -11.08 12.86
N SER A 427 28.19 -12.18 12.47
CA SER A 427 28.87 -13.46 12.27
C SER A 427 29.76 -13.51 11.02
N ILE A 428 29.59 -12.54 10.10
CA ILE A 428 30.29 -12.49 8.80
C ILE A 428 31.07 -11.18 8.57
N GLY A 429 31.13 -10.29 9.57
CA GLY A 429 31.79 -8.99 9.46
C GLY A 429 31.30 -7.98 10.50
N PRO A 430 31.57 -6.67 10.33
CA PRO A 430 31.05 -5.63 11.22
C PRO A 430 29.52 -5.69 11.34
N PRO A 431 28.93 -5.48 12.53
CA PRO A 431 27.48 -5.49 12.69
C PRO A 431 26.79 -4.52 11.72
N MET A 432 25.77 -5.00 11.02
CA MET A 432 25.02 -4.23 10.01
C MET A 432 23.79 -3.57 10.63
N GLN A 433 23.31 -2.51 9.98
CA GLN A 433 22.03 -1.88 10.26
C GLN A 433 21.29 -1.50 8.96
N TRP A 434 19.96 -1.45 9.06
CA TRP A 434 19.06 -0.99 8.02
C TRP A 434 18.47 0.38 8.40
N THR A 435 18.34 1.30 7.46
CA THR A 435 17.81 2.65 7.73
C THR A 435 16.46 2.86 7.06
N MET A 436 15.45 3.23 7.85
CA MET A 436 14.09 3.48 7.39
C MET A 436 13.81 4.97 7.33
N THR A 437 13.45 5.46 6.14
CA THR A 437 13.27 6.91 5.86
C THR A 437 11.84 7.25 5.42
N ASP A 438 10.98 6.25 5.30
CA ASP A 438 9.67 6.29 4.64
C ASP A 438 8.49 6.51 5.59
N PHE A 439 8.73 6.91 6.85
CA PHE A 439 7.69 7.11 7.86
C PHE A 439 6.48 7.91 7.34
N SER A 440 6.74 9.06 6.69
CA SER A 440 5.68 9.92 6.15
C SER A 440 4.87 9.25 5.04
N ALA A 441 5.53 8.49 4.17
CA ALA A 441 4.86 7.79 3.07
C ALA A 441 4.06 6.59 3.59
N GLN A 442 4.60 5.84 4.55
CA GLN A 442 3.89 4.75 5.20
C GLN A 442 2.65 5.27 5.96
N LEU A 443 2.78 6.40 6.67
CA LEU A 443 1.64 7.05 7.34
C LEU A 443 0.56 7.47 6.34
N LEU A 444 0.95 8.04 5.19
CA LEU A 444 0.01 8.39 4.12
C LEU A 444 -0.72 7.16 3.58
N LYS A 445 0.01 6.10 3.21
CA LYS A 445 -0.56 4.85 2.68
C LYS A 445 -1.61 4.27 3.63
N ARG A 446 -1.28 4.16 4.93
CA ARG A 446 -2.22 3.63 5.93
C ARG A 446 -3.41 4.55 6.19
N THR A 447 -3.21 5.86 6.15
CA THR A 447 -4.31 6.84 6.28
C THR A 447 -5.30 6.72 5.12
N ILE A 448 -4.81 6.57 3.88
CA ILE A 448 -5.65 6.34 2.71
C ILE A 448 -6.40 5.01 2.80
N GLN A 449 -5.72 3.94 3.21
CA GLN A 449 -6.34 2.62 3.39
C GLN A 449 -7.45 2.67 4.45
N LEU A 450 -7.24 3.35 5.58
CA LEU A 450 -8.28 3.58 6.58
C LEU A 450 -9.46 4.40 6.04
N CYS A 451 -9.17 5.41 5.21
CA CYS A 451 -10.21 6.23 4.58
C CYS A 451 -11.14 5.37 3.72
N ALA A 452 -10.58 4.41 2.97
CA ALA A 452 -11.29 3.45 2.13
C ALA A 452 -12.10 2.41 2.92
N LEU A 453 -11.79 2.20 4.21
CA LEU A 453 -12.57 1.34 5.10
C LEU A 453 -13.68 2.06 5.84
N SER A 454 -13.54 3.38 6.01
CA SER A 454 -14.45 4.15 6.83
C SER A 454 -15.86 4.14 6.27
N ARG A 455 -16.81 3.73 7.11
CA ARG A 455 -18.25 3.84 6.84
C ARG A 455 -18.90 5.03 7.54
N ASN A 456 -18.14 5.69 8.41
CA ASN A 456 -18.54 6.91 9.10
C ASN A 456 -17.99 8.12 8.33
N ILE A 457 -18.89 9.03 7.94
CA ILE A 457 -18.56 10.26 7.21
C ILE A 457 -17.58 11.13 8.01
N GLU A 458 -17.75 11.23 9.33
CA GLU A 458 -16.86 12.06 10.17
C GLU A 458 -15.43 11.51 10.21
N SER A 459 -15.29 10.21 10.42
CA SER A 459 -13.98 9.54 10.43
C SER A 459 -13.32 9.61 9.05
N HIS A 460 -14.11 9.42 7.97
CA HIS A 460 -13.65 9.54 6.59
C HIS A 460 -13.11 10.95 6.31
N ASP A 461 -13.86 11.99 6.67
CA ASP A 461 -13.46 13.38 6.48
C ASP A 461 -12.20 13.75 7.26
N ARG A 462 -12.06 13.26 8.50
CA ARG A 462 -10.84 13.44 9.31
C ARG A 462 -9.63 12.78 8.66
N LEU A 463 -9.76 11.52 8.24
CA LEU A 463 -8.71 10.77 7.56
C LEU A 463 -8.32 11.40 6.23
N LEU A 464 -9.28 11.86 5.43
CA LEU A 464 -9.00 12.53 4.15
C LEU A 464 -8.22 13.83 4.36
N ARG A 465 -8.62 14.66 5.33
CA ARG A 465 -7.87 15.88 5.70
C ARG A 465 -6.47 15.55 6.18
N LEU A 466 -6.32 14.50 7.00
CA LEU A 466 -5.01 14.05 7.47
C LEU A 466 -4.13 13.60 6.29
N ALA A 467 -4.66 12.80 5.37
CA ALA A 467 -3.96 12.35 4.18
C ALA A 467 -3.51 13.52 3.29
N GLU A 468 -4.35 14.54 3.10
CA GLU A 468 -4.00 15.76 2.35
C GLU A 468 -2.89 16.57 3.02
N GLN A 469 -2.82 16.59 4.36
CA GLN A 469 -1.75 17.25 5.10
C GLN A 469 -0.43 16.48 5.01
N ILE A 470 -0.47 15.14 5.12
CA ILE A 470 0.72 14.29 4.97
C ILE A 470 1.24 14.37 3.54
N LEU A 471 0.35 14.35 2.54
CA LEU A 471 0.75 14.52 1.14
C LEU A 471 1.39 15.90 0.91
N ASP A 472 0.82 16.97 1.48
CA ASP A 472 1.41 18.32 1.40
C ASP A 472 2.85 18.35 1.94
N HIS A 473 3.08 17.67 3.07
CA HIS A 473 4.40 17.50 3.67
C HIS A 473 5.37 16.76 2.72
N LEU A 474 4.97 15.60 2.19
CA LEU A 474 5.78 14.84 1.23
C LEU A 474 6.06 15.63 -0.04
N TRP A 475 5.07 16.37 -0.56
CA TRP A 475 5.17 17.09 -1.82
C TRP A 475 6.16 18.26 -1.74
N LYS A 476 6.28 18.89 -0.58
CA LYS A 476 7.30 19.92 -0.30
C LYS A 476 8.71 19.37 -0.34
N ARG A 477 8.90 18.08 -0.05
CA ARG A 477 10.21 17.40 -0.07
C ARG A 477 10.70 17.04 -1.48
N ARG A 478 10.01 17.46 -2.54
CA ARG A 478 10.50 17.28 -3.91
C ARG A 478 11.74 18.13 -4.17
N ILE A 479 12.67 17.57 -4.94
CA ILE A 479 13.87 18.25 -5.39
C ILE A 479 13.45 19.36 -6.38
N PRO A 480 13.82 20.63 -6.16
CA PRO A 480 13.30 21.75 -6.93
C PRO A 480 13.92 21.87 -8.35
N SER A 481 15.16 21.42 -8.53
CA SER A 481 15.90 21.58 -9.79
C SER A 481 17.00 20.52 -9.97
N GLY A 482 17.59 20.45 -11.17
CA GLY A 482 18.64 19.48 -11.51
C GLY A 482 18.13 18.14 -12.06
N PRO A 483 19.00 17.13 -12.19
CA PRO A 483 18.64 15.82 -12.77
C PRO A 483 17.45 15.17 -12.05
N GLY A 484 17.49 15.14 -10.72
CA GLY A 484 16.46 14.60 -9.84
C GLY A 484 15.24 15.49 -9.61
N ALA A 485 15.03 16.59 -10.37
CA ALA A 485 13.92 17.51 -10.12
C ALA A 485 12.54 16.80 -10.07
N ASN A 486 11.65 17.23 -9.18
CA ASN A 486 10.33 16.61 -8.93
C ASN A 486 10.36 15.15 -8.45
N LEU A 487 11.53 14.61 -8.08
CA LEU A 487 11.68 13.36 -7.33
C LEU A 487 12.07 13.67 -5.88
N TRP A 488 12.28 12.63 -5.08
CA TRP A 488 12.63 12.74 -3.66
C TRP A 488 14.10 12.34 -3.43
N ASP A 489 14.77 12.75 -2.35
CA ASP A 489 14.23 13.43 -1.18
C ASP A 489 15.01 14.72 -0.86
N ASN A 490 14.31 15.85 -0.80
CA ASN A 490 14.83 17.15 -0.35
C ASN A 490 14.26 17.49 1.03
N ILE A 491 14.84 16.89 2.05
CA ILE A 491 14.39 17.05 3.43
C ILE A 491 14.46 18.52 3.92
N ARG A 492 15.42 19.32 3.41
CA ARG A 492 15.60 20.73 3.80
C ARG A 492 14.46 21.65 3.40
N ALA A 493 13.69 21.27 2.38
CA ALA A 493 12.52 22.05 1.98
C ALA A 493 11.45 22.11 3.08
N VAL A 494 11.41 21.10 3.96
CA VAL A 494 10.50 21.09 5.11
C VAL A 494 11.26 21.33 6.42
N TYR A 495 12.53 20.93 6.49
CA TYR A 495 13.36 21.03 7.69
C TYR A 495 14.68 21.76 7.40
N PRO A 496 14.70 23.11 7.37
CA PRO A 496 15.87 23.90 6.94
C PRO A 496 17.16 23.64 7.72
N GLN A 497 17.01 23.25 9.00
CA GLN A 497 18.11 22.94 9.94
C GLN A 497 18.77 21.57 9.68
N SER A 498 18.18 20.71 8.84
CA SER A 498 18.81 19.43 8.49
C SER A 498 20.08 19.64 7.65
N SER A 499 21.12 18.84 7.93
CA SER A 499 22.39 18.90 7.20
C SER A 499 22.23 18.40 5.76
N GLN A 500 22.56 19.24 4.77
CA GLN A 500 22.46 18.92 3.33
C GLN A 500 23.66 18.13 2.77
N ALA A 501 24.21 17.16 3.49
CA ALA A 501 25.37 16.45 2.96
C ALA A 501 24.93 15.52 1.80
N GLY A 502 24.84 16.07 0.58
CA GLY A 502 24.80 15.36 -0.68
C GLY A 502 23.78 14.22 -0.78
N THR A 503 22.60 14.32 -0.13
CA THR A 503 21.67 13.19 -0.09
C THR A 503 21.28 12.79 -1.52
N PRO A 504 21.60 11.57 -1.94
CA PRO A 504 21.26 11.10 -3.27
C PRO A 504 19.75 10.99 -3.41
N LEU A 505 19.31 10.84 -4.67
CA LEU A 505 17.93 10.53 -5.01
C LEU A 505 17.42 9.34 -4.19
N SER A 506 16.28 9.49 -3.53
CA SER A 506 15.61 8.42 -2.78
C SER A 506 14.56 7.75 -3.67
N TRP A 507 14.93 6.61 -4.25
CA TRP A 507 13.98 5.75 -4.95
C TRP A 507 12.96 5.15 -4.00
N SER A 508 13.36 4.78 -2.78
CA SER A 508 12.45 4.36 -1.71
C SER A 508 11.30 5.34 -1.49
N MET A 509 11.60 6.62 -1.23
CA MET A 509 10.54 7.63 -1.02
C MET A 509 9.68 7.85 -2.28
N THR A 510 10.32 7.82 -3.46
CA THR A 510 9.63 8.00 -4.74
C THR A 510 8.63 6.86 -5.00
N GLU A 511 9.08 5.61 -4.84
CA GLU A 511 8.28 4.41 -5.00
C GLU A 511 7.13 4.38 -3.98
N ARG A 512 7.39 4.66 -2.70
CA ARG A 512 6.34 4.72 -1.66
C ARG A 512 5.30 5.79 -1.96
N THR A 513 5.69 6.91 -2.56
CA THR A 513 4.75 7.94 -3.01
C THR A 513 3.90 7.46 -4.19
N VAL A 514 4.48 6.67 -5.11
CA VAL A 514 3.75 6.00 -6.18
C VAL A 514 2.72 5.02 -5.60
N GLU A 515 3.09 4.17 -4.63
CA GLU A 515 2.15 3.29 -3.93
C GLU A 515 0.97 4.07 -3.33
N CYS A 516 1.26 5.21 -2.68
CA CYS A 516 0.22 6.07 -2.10
C CYS A 516 -0.74 6.61 -3.17
N MET A 517 -0.25 6.97 -4.35
CA MET A 517 -1.10 7.46 -5.45
C MET A 517 -1.96 6.33 -6.04
N VAL A 518 -1.44 5.10 -6.12
CA VAL A 518 -2.24 3.93 -6.52
C VAL A 518 -3.34 3.65 -5.48
N ALA A 519 -2.99 3.64 -4.20
CA ALA A 519 -3.98 3.48 -3.12
C ALA A 519 -5.06 4.59 -3.14
N ALA A 520 -4.65 5.84 -3.40
CA ALA A 520 -5.58 6.96 -3.50
C ALA A 520 -6.48 6.88 -4.74
N ALA A 521 -5.99 6.36 -5.87
CA ALA A 521 -6.82 6.11 -7.03
C ALA A 521 -7.93 5.11 -6.70
N GLY A 522 -7.58 4.00 -6.02
CA GLY A 522 -8.56 3.03 -5.55
C GLY A 522 -9.59 3.62 -4.57
N LEU A 523 -9.18 4.54 -3.67
CA LEU A 523 -10.11 5.26 -2.80
C LEU A 523 -11.15 6.07 -3.60
N TYR A 524 -10.74 6.78 -4.65
CA TYR A 524 -11.65 7.61 -5.45
C TYR A 524 -12.52 6.82 -6.44
N GLU A 525 -12.21 5.56 -6.70
CA GLU A 525 -13.08 4.65 -7.46
C GLU A 525 -14.25 4.13 -6.62
N GLN A 526 -14.14 4.17 -5.28
CA GLN A 526 -15.22 3.74 -4.40
C GLN A 526 -16.43 4.68 -4.46
N PRO A 527 -17.66 4.15 -4.32
CA PRO A 527 -18.83 4.99 -4.19
C PRO A 527 -18.76 5.83 -2.90
N PRO A 528 -19.34 7.04 -2.88
CA PRO A 528 -19.44 7.84 -1.66
C PRO A 528 -20.10 7.08 -0.51
N ILE A 529 -19.72 7.42 0.73
CA ILE A 529 -20.36 6.85 1.92
C ILE A 529 -21.86 7.15 1.90
N ARG A 530 -22.67 6.10 2.07
CA ARG A 530 -24.12 6.22 2.11
C ARG A 530 -24.57 6.95 3.38
N SER A 531 -25.26 8.07 3.20
CA SER A 531 -25.94 8.78 4.29
C SER A 531 -27.41 8.38 4.30
N ARG A 532 -27.86 7.74 5.39
CA ARG A 532 -29.26 7.37 5.60
C ARG A 532 -30.17 8.60 5.52
N THR A 533 -29.78 9.68 6.20
CA THR A 533 -30.53 10.94 6.18
C THR A 533 -30.68 11.50 4.77
N LEU A 534 -29.62 11.49 3.95
CA LEU A 534 -29.73 11.95 2.57
C LEU A 534 -30.60 11.03 1.72
N ASN A 535 -30.55 9.71 1.94
CA ASN A 535 -31.39 8.77 1.21
C ASN A 535 -32.88 8.96 1.57
N ASP A 536 -33.20 9.12 2.86
CA ASP A 536 -34.56 9.40 3.34
C ASP A 536 -35.11 10.70 2.71
N ILE A 537 -34.30 11.77 2.69
CA ILE A 537 -34.67 13.04 2.05
C ILE A 537 -34.85 12.86 0.53
N ALA A 538 -33.91 12.18 -0.14
CA ALA A 538 -33.97 11.97 -1.59
C ALA A 538 -35.22 11.18 -1.99
N THR A 539 -35.56 10.15 -1.23
CA THR A 539 -36.74 9.31 -1.48
C THR A 539 -38.04 10.09 -1.25
N ALA A 540 -38.10 10.90 -0.19
CA ALA A 540 -39.25 11.76 0.07
C ALA A 540 -39.47 12.77 -1.07
N LEU A 541 -38.42 13.48 -1.48
CA LEU A 541 -38.48 14.44 -2.60
C LEU A 541 -38.83 13.76 -3.92
N LEU A 542 -38.30 12.57 -4.19
CA LEU A 542 -38.63 11.81 -5.40
C LEU A 542 -40.09 11.37 -5.43
N SER A 543 -40.65 10.98 -4.28
CA SER A 543 -42.05 10.61 -4.15
C SER A 543 -42.95 11.80 -4.46
N GLU A 544 -42.67 12.96 -3.88
CA GLU A 544 -43.42 14.20 -4.14
C GLU A 544 -43.30 14.63 -5.60
N ALA A 545 -42.09 14.72 -6.14
CA ALA A 545 -41.84 15.11 -7.52
C ALA A 545 -42.52 14.17 -8.53
N SER A 546 -42.51 12.87 -8.25
CA SER A 546 -43.20 11.87 -9.08
C SER A 546 -44.72 12.05 -9.04
N HIS A 547 -45.28 12.35 -7.86
CA HIS A 547 -46.71 12.60 -7.72
C HIS A 547 -47.14 13.87 -8.48
N LEU A 548 -46.40 14.97 -8.32
CA LEU A 548 -46.69 16.23 -9.02
C LEU A 548 -46.50 16.11 -10.52
N PHE A 549 -45.45 15.41 -10.99
CA PHE A 549 -45.27 15.13 -12.41
C PHE A 549 -46.44 14.30 -12.98
N GLY A 550 -46.87 13.26 -12.25
CA GLY A 550 -48.02 12.46 -12.64
C GLY A 550 -49.30 13.29 -12.71
N LYS A 551 -49.51 14.22 -11.77
CA LYS A 551 -50.62 15.17 -11.81
C LYS A 551 -50.53 16.08 -13.04
N GLU A 552 -49.35 16.62 -13.32
CA GLU A 552 -49.11 17.52 -14.44
C GLU A 552 -49.35 16.85 -15.80
N MET A 553 -48.98 15.58 -15.95
CA MET A 553 -49.28 14.78 -17.14
C MET A 553 -50.78 14.50 -17.36
N MET A 554 -51.59 14.62 -16.31
CA MET A 554 -53.05 14.44 -16.38
C MET A 554 -53.81 15.74 -16.67
N GLU A 555 -53.12 16.89 -16.62
CA GLU A 555 -53.75 18.18 -16.84
C GLU A 555 -54.12 18.34 -18.34
N PRO A 556 -55.29 18.93 -18.65
CA PRO A 556 -55.71 19.10 -20.03
C PRO A 556 -54.70 19.96 -20.80
N ALA A 557 -54.31 19.53 -22.00
CA ALA A 557 -53.50 20.34 -22.89
C ALA A 557 -54.22 21.68 -23.12
N PRO A 558 -53.65 22.82 -22.66
CA PRO A 558 -54.32 24.08 -22.81
C PRO A 558 -54.35 24.47 -24.30
N ALA A 559 -55.33 25.27 -24.70
CA ALA A 559 -55.44 25.84 -26.04
C ALA A 559 -54.34 26.91 -26.25
N LEU A 560 -53.08 26.50 -26.14
CA LEU A 560 -51.88 27.31 -26.34
C LEU A 560 -51.48 27.28 -27.80
N GLU A 561 -50.79 28.34 -28.22
CA GLU A 561 -50.03 28.37 -29.47
C GLU A 561 -49.04 27.19 -29.55
N GLU A 562 -48.80 26.72 -30.77
CA GLU A 562 -48.02 25.50 -31.05
C GLU A 562 -46.58 25.58 -30.53
N SER A 563 -45.96 26.77 -30.55
CA SER A 563 -44.63 27.03 -29.99
C SER A 563 -44.57 26.80 -28.48
N VAL A 564 -45.56 27.31 -27.73
CA VAL A 564 -45.63 27.18 -26.27
C VAL A 564 -45.96 25.73 -25.87
N ARG A 565 -46.76 25.04 -26.67
CA ARG A 565 -47.08 23.61 -26.46
C ARG A 565 -45.85 22.72 -26.63
N ASN A 566 -45.02 23.00 -27.63
CA ASN A 566 -43.77 22.27 -27.86
C ASN A 566 -42.77 22.52 -26.72
N ASP A 567 -42.62 23.77 -26.27
CA ASP A 567 -41.75 24.11 -25.13
C ASP A 567 -42.20 23.41 -23.84
N LEU A 568 -43.50 23.36 -23.55
CA LEU A 568 -44.04 22.60 -22.42
C LEU A 568 -43.74 21.10 -22.53
N GLY A 569 -43.89 20.52 -23.72
CA GLY A 569 -43.56 19.11 -23.99
C GLY A 569 -42.08 18.80 -23.78
N ASP A 570 -41.19 19.69 -24.20
CA ASP A 570 -39.75 19.56 -24.00
C ASP A 570 -39.40 19.65 -22.50
N GLN A 571 -39.99 20.59 -21.76
CA GLN A 571 -39.79 20.73 -20.31
C GLN A 571 -40.24 19.47 -19.54
N LEU A 572 -41.40 18.90 -19.88
CA LEU A 572 -41.89 17.66 -19.27
C LEU A 572 -41.00 16.46 -19.62
N THR A 573 -40.48 16.38 -20.83
CA THR A 573 -39.53 15.32 -21.25
C THR A 573 -38.22 15.41 -20.46
N VAL A 574 -37.70 16.64 -20.27
CA VAL A 574 -36.52 16.88 -19.43
C VAL A 574 -36.79 16.50 -17.98
N ALA A 575 -37.96 16.85 -17.43
CA ALA A 575 -38.35 16.49 -16.07
C ALA A 575 -38.45 14.96 -15.88
N GLU A 576 -39.05 14.25 -16.84
CA GLU A 576 -39.12 12.79 -16.83
C GLU A 576 -37.72 12.14 -16.84
N GLY A 577 -36.82 12.65 -17.69
CA GLY A 577 -35.43 12.20 -17.76
C GLY A 577 -34.69 12.39 -16.44
N LYS A 578 -34.87 13.54 -15.77
CA LYS A 578 -34.30 13.82 -14.45
C LYS A 578 -34.86 12.89 -13.37
N LEU A 579 -36.17 12.66 -13.32
CA LEU A 579 -36.80 11.72 -12.39
C LEU A 579 -36.28 10.30 -12.57
N ARG A 580 -36.20 9.83 -13.81
CA ARG A 580 -35.66 8.51 -14.14
C ARG A 580 -34.23 8.37 -13.68
N ARG A 581 -33.38 9.37 -13.96
CA ARG A 581 -31.99 9.38 -13.50
C ARG A 581 -31.89 9.41 -11.99
N ALA A 582 -32.69 10.23 -11.32
CA ALA A 582 -32.67 10.34 -9.86
C ALA A 582 -33.04 9.02 -9.18
N ARG A 583 -34.05 8.29 -9.69
CA ARG A 583 -34.38 6.93 -9.21
C ARG A 583 -33.24 5.93 -9.40
N GLN A 584 -32.51 6.01 -10.51
CA GLN A 584 -31.39 5.10 -10.78
C GLN A 584 -30.19 5.32 -9.85
N ILE A 585 -30.01 6.54 -9.32
CA ILE A 585 -28.82 6.90 -8.55
C ILE A 585 -29.10 7.15 -7.07
N VAL A 586 -30.34 7.02 -6.60
CA VAL A 586 -30.72 7.39 -5.22
C VAL A 586 -29.92 6.63 -4.16
N ASP A 587 -29.63 5.35 -4.41
CA ASP A 587 -28.90 4.50 -3.46
C ASP A 587 -27.39 4.78 -3.41
N ASP A 588 -26.82 5.27 -4.51
CA ASP A 588 -25.37 5.47 -4.65
C ASP A 588 -24.96 6.94 -4.55
N ARG A 589 -25.85 7.86 -4.94
CA ARG A 589 -25.64 9.31 -4.98
C ARG A 589 -26.89 10.05 -4.50
N PRO A 590 -27.35 9.83 -3.25
CA PRO A 590 -28.59 10.41 -2.75
C PRO A 590 -28.59 11.94 -2.82
N GLY A 591 -27.45 12.61 -2.58
CA GLY A 591 -27.34 14.06 -2.74
C GLY A 591 -27.59 14.54 -4.18
N THR A 592 -27.09 13.82 -5.19
CA THR A 592 -27.39 14.15 -6.60
C THR A 592 -28.85 13.87 -6.94
N ALA A 593 -29.42 12.78 -6.41
CA ALA A 593 -30.84 12.47 -6.56
C ALA A 593 -31.73 13.57 -5.94
N CYS A 594 -31.39 14.08 -4.75
CA CYS A 594 -32.06 15.24 -4.14
C CYS A 594 -32.05 16.44 -5.08
N THR A 595 -30.88 16.82 -5.62
CA THR A 595 -30.76 17.97 -6.52
C THR A 595 -31.63 17.80 -7.77
N LEU A 596 -31.63 16.61 -8.37
CA LEU A 596 -32.47 16.32 -9.55
C LEU A 596 -33.97 16.41 -9.20
N ALA A 597 -34.38 15.87 -8.05
CA ALA A 597 -35.77 15.95 -7.60
C ALA A 597 -36.20 17.40 -7.32
N LEU A 598 -35.36 18.20 -6.66
CA LEU A 598 -35.61 19.63 -6.43
C LEU A 598 -35.71 20.43 -7.73
N GLN A 599 -34.86 20.14 -8.72
CA GLN A 599 -34.95 20.77 -10.03
C GLN A 599 -36.28 20.44 -10.72
N VAL A 600 -36.77 19.20 -10.61
CA VAL A 600 -38.08 18.81 -11.16
C VAL A 600 -39.21 19.52 -10.43
N LEU A 601 -39.17 19.59 -9.09
CA LEU A 601 -40.15 20.31 -8.29
C LEU A 601 -40.22 21.79 -8.68
N GLY A 602 -39.06 22.44 -8.85
CA GLY A 602 -39.00 23.83 -9.32
C GLY A 602 -39.60 24.01 -10.71
N GLN A 603 -39.27 23.13 -11.66
CA GLN A 603 -39.84 23.16 -13.02
C GLN A 603 -41.37 22.96 -13.01
N LEU A 604 -41.88 22.03 -12.20
CA LEU A 604 -43.32 21.78 -12.10
C LEU A 604 -44.07 22.95 -11.46
N ASP A 605 -43.47 23.63 -10.48
CA ASP A 605 -44.07 24.83 -9.88
C ASP A 605 -44.13 26.00 -10.88
N GLU A 606 -43.08 26.21 -11.67
CA GLU A 606 -43.06 27.20 -12.75
C GLU A 606 -44.17 26.95 -13.79
N ILE A 607 -44.35 25.70 -14.21
CA ILE A 607 -45.43 25.29 -15.13
C ILE A 607 -46.81 25.56 -14.50
N ALA A 608 -47.00 25.17 -13.23
CA ALA A 608 -48.24 25.37 -12.51
C ALA A 608 -48.58 26.87 -12.34
N LEU A 609 -47.58 27.71 -12.07
CA LEU A 609 -47.72 29.17 -11.98
C LEU A 609 -48.05 29.79 -13.35
N GLY A 610 -47.37 29.36 -14.41
CA GLY A 610 -47.65 29.78 -15.79
C GLY A 610 -49.09 29.50 -16.19
N ARG A 611 -49.59 28.29 -15.86
CA ARG A 611 -51.00 27.93 -16.07
C ARG A 611 -51.96 28.81 -15.27
N ARG A 612 -51.68 29.06 -13.99
CA ARG A 612 -52.53 29.94 -13.15
C ARG A 612 -52.58 31.35 -13.71
N ALA A 613 -51.47 31.90 -14.18
CA ALA A 613 -51.43 33.20 -14.84
C ALA A 613 -52.28 33.22 -16.11
N ALA A 614 -52.13 32.20 -16.98
CA ALA A 614 -52.95 32.05 -18.18
C ALA A 614 -54.45 31.95 -17.87
N SER A 615 -54.83 31.23 -16.81
CA SER A 615 -56.24 31.09 -16.40
C SER A 615 -56.86 32.35 -15.78
N ARG A 616 -56.05 33.30 -15.29
CA ARG A 616 -56.51 34.58 -14.71
C ARG A 616 -56.51 35.75 -15.70
N GLY A 617 -55.81 35.61 -16.83
CA GLY A 617 -55.75 36.60 -17.90
C GLY A 617 -56.83 36.47 -18.97
N VAL A 618 -57.82 35.60 -18.75
CA VAL A 618 -59.00 35.37 -19.62
C VAL A 618 -60.23 36.06 -19.03
#